data_AF-X0SBJ0-F1
#
_entry.id   AF-X0SBJ0-F1
#
_cell.length_a   1.000
_cell.length_b   1.000
_cell.length_c   1.000
_cell.angle_alpha   90.00
_cell.angle_beta   90.00
_cell.angle_gamma   90.00
#
_symmetry.space_group_name_H-M   'P 1'
#
loop_
_entity.id
_entity.type
_entity.pdbx_description
1 polymer ?
#
loop_
_entity_poly.entity_id
_entity_poly.type
_entity_poly.pdbx_seq_one_letter_code
_entity_poly.pdbx_strand_id
1 'polypeptide(L)' 'MERQNRTILIGMRRFTRLTNAFSKKVENLAPAVALHCTQCYFARVHKTQGTTPAVAAGVADH' A
#
# COMPACT_ATOMS: atom_id res chain seq x y z
N MET A 1 5.11 -6.44 11.27
CA MET A 1 5.86 -5.51 10.39
C MET A 1 6.39 -6.18 9.13
N GLU A 2 7.01 -7.36 9.19
CA GLU A 2 7.62 -8.00 8.00
C GLU A 2 6.65 -8.27 6.83
N ARG A 3 5.42 -8.70 7.14
CA ARG A 3 4.35 -8.90 6.14
C ARG A 3 4.03 -7.62 5.37
N GLN A 4 3.94 -6.49 6.08
CA GLN A 4 3.67 -5.18 5.49
C GLN A 4 4.83 -4.73 4.61
N ASN A 5 6.07 -4.91 5.07
CA ASN A 5 7.27 -4.58 4.30
C ASN A 5 7.30 -5.34 2.96
N ARG A 6 6.97 -6.64 2.97
CA ARG A 6 6.86 -7.43 1.74
C ARG A 6 5.77 -6.91 0.80
N THR A 7 4.61 -6.53 1.33
CA THR A 7 3.50 -5.97 0.53
C THR A 7 3.92 -4.69 -0.17
N ILE A 8 4.59 -3.78 0.53
CA ILE A 8 5.06 -2.52 -0.03
C ILE A 8 6.12 -2.78 -1.12
N LEU A 9 7.09 -3.66 -0.86
CA LEU A 9 8.18 -3.94 -1.79
C LEU A 9 7.72 -4.62 -3.09
N ILE A 10 6.76 -5.53 -3.02
CA ILE A 10 6.25 -6.27 -4.20
C ILE A 10 5.11 -5.50 -4.88
N GLY A 11 4.30 -4.78 -4.11
CA GLY A 11 3.11 -4.07 -4.59
C GLY A 11 3.42 -2.74 -5.30
N MET A 12 4.57 -2.15 -5.05
CA MET A 12 4.99 -0.90 -5.68
C MET A 12 6.15 -1.12 -6.65
N ARG A 13 5.82 -1.14 -7.95
CA ARG A 13 6.81 -1.28 -9.05
C ARG A 13 7.84 -0.15 -9.13
N ARG A 14 7.59 0.97 -8.46
CA ARG A 14 8.53 2.09 -8.35
C ARG A 14 9.82 1.72 -7.62
N PHE A 15 9.79 0.72 -6.73
CA PHE A 15 10.99 0.22 -6.05
C PHE A 15 11.82 -0.73 -6.91
N THR A 16 11.26 -1.25 -8.02
CA THR A 16 12.00 -2.10 -8.95
C THR A 16 12.53 -1.26 -10.11
N ARG A 17 13.84 -1.39 -10.38
CA ARG A 17 14.49 -0.79 -11.56
C ARG A 17 13.98 -1.49 -12.82
N LEU A 18 13.97 -0.79 -13.96
CA LEU A 18 13.52 -1.31 -15.27
C LEU A 18 11.99 -1.47 -15.42
N THR A 19 11.22 -0.52 -14.87
CA THR A 19 9.78 -0.40 -15.16
C THR A 19 9.44 1.05 -15.47
N ASN A 20 8.39 1.30 -16.28
CA ASN A 20 7.93 2.66 -16.60
C ASN A 20 7.40 3.42 -15.36
N ALA A 21 7.16 2.72 -14.25
CA ALA A 21 6.75 3.30 -12.98
C ALA A 21 7.95 3.72 -12.09
N PHE A 22 9.18 3.44 -12.51
CA PHE A 22 10.38 3.83 -11.77
C PHE A 22 10.62 5.34 -11.86
N SER A 23 10.89 5.98 -10.72
CA SER A 23 11.19 7.41 -10.65
C SER A 23 12.23 7.70 -9.59
N LYS A 24 13.25 8.48 -9.94
CA LYS A 24 14.37 8.86 -9.05
C LYS A 24 14.04 10.02 -8.09
N LYS A 25 13.01 10.83 -8.39
CA LYS A 25 12.63 11.99 -7.57
C LYS A 25 12.06 11.54 -6.24
N VAL A 26 12.75 11.80 -5.13
CA VAL A 26 12.32 11.38 -3.79
C VAL A 26 10.96 11.98 -3.40
N GLU A 27 10.62 13.17 -3.89
CA GLU A 27 9.35 13.83 -3.55
C GLU A 27 8.14 13.00 -3.99
N ASN A 28 8.28 12.25 -5.08
CA ASN A 28 7.21 11.42 -5.61
C ASN A 28 7.11 10.06 -4.86
N LEU A 29 8.03 9.75 -3.95
CA LEU A 29 8.00 8.50 -3.17
C LEU A 29 6.92 8.55 -2.11
N ALA A 30 6.85 9.64 -1.34
CA ALA A 30 5.86 9.83 -0.29
C ALA A 30 4.40 9.68 -0.79
N PRO A 31 3.95 10.38 -1.86
CA PRO A 31 2.59 10.22 -2.36
C PRO A 31 2.33 8.83 -2.93
N ALA A 32 3.34 8.17 -3.54
CA ALA A 32 3.19 6.82 -4.05
C ALA A 32 3.00 5.79 -2.93
N VAL A 33 3.75 5.92 -1.82
CA VAL A 33 3.58 5.08 -0.63
C VAL A 33 2.22 5.35 0.02
N ALA A 34 1.84 6.61 0.15
CA ALA A 34 0.53 6.99 0.69
C ALA A 34 -0.60 6.33 -0.12
N LEU A 35 -0.61 6.46 -1.45
CA LEU A 35 -1.61 5.83 -2.32
C LEU A 35 -1.65 4.30 -2.16
N HIS A 36 -0.48 3.65 -2.11
CA HIS A 36 -0.41 2.20 -1.93
C HIS A 36 -0.97 1.74 -0.58
N CYS A 37 -0.62 2.45 0.49
CA CYS A 37 -1.13 2.21 1.83
C CYS A 37 -2.65 2.44 1.87
N THR A 38 -3.15 3.55 1.31
CA THR A 38 -4.59 3.83 1.26
C THR A 38 -5.34 2.69 0.57
N GLN A 39 -4.85 2.21 -0.57
CA GLN A 39 -5.47 1.08 -1.28
C GLN A 39 -5.45 -0.21 -0.45
N CYS A 40 -4.35 -0.51 0.25
CA CYS A 40 -4.21 -1.76 1.00
C CYS A 40 -4.95 -1.77 2.34
N TYR A 41 -5.20 -0.61 2.95
CA TYR A 41 -5.86 -0.49 4.25
C TYR A 41 -7.33 -0.09 4.15
N PHE A 42 -7.72 0.78 3.22
CA PHE A 42 -9.09 1.32 3.14
C PHE A 42 -9.93 0.74 2.01
N ALA A 43 -9.34 0.34 0.88
CA ALA A 43 -10.11 -0.09 -0.29
C ALA A 43 -10.13 -1.61 -0.51
N ARG A 44 -9.09 -2.32 -0.06
CA ARG A 44 -8.98 -3.76 -0.27
C ARG A 44 -9.55 -4.53 0.92
N VAL A 45 -10.54 -5.36 0.68
CA VAL A 45 -11.04 -6.34 1.66
C VAL A 45 -10.02 -7.48 1.81
N HIS A 46 -9.64 -7.79 3.05
CA HIS A 46 -8.71 -8.87 3.34
C HIS A 46 -9.46 -10.15 3.62
N LYS A 47 -9.13 -11.23 2.90
CA LYS A 47 -9.83 -12.53 3.01
C LYS A 47 -9.90 -13.06 4.45
N THR A 48 -8.87 -12.83 5.26
CA THR A 48 -8.81 -13.29 6.65
C THR A 48 -9.75 -12.52 7.58
N GLN A 49 -9.93 -11.21 7.34
CA GLN A 49 -10.72 -10.35 8.21
C GLN A 49 -12.14 -10.11 7.67
N GLY A 50 -12.43 -10.44 6.41
CA GLY A 50 -13.74 -10.26 5.77
C GLY A 50 -14.11 -8.80 5.50
N THR A 51 -13.38 -7.84 6.06
CA THR A 51 -13.54 -6.40 5.88
C THR A 51 -12.21 -5.73 5.52
N THR A 52 -12.21 -4.41 5.35
CA THR A 52 -10.99 -3.63 5.14
C THR A 52 -10.24 -3.47 6.47
N PRO A 53 -8.90 -3.49 6.45
CA PRO A 53 -8.11 -3.34 7.67
C PRO A 53 -8.41 -2.06 8.47
N ALA A 54 -8.76 -0.96 7.79
CA ALA A 54 -9.12 0.29 8.45
C ALA A 54 -10.41 0.17 9.25
N VAL A 55 -11.42 -0.54 8.71
CA VAL A 55 -12.67 -0.83 9.42
C VAL A 55 -12.42 -1.77 10.60
N ALA A 56 -11.62 -2.83 10.40
CA ALA A 56 -11.25 -3.75 11.48
C ALA A 56 -10.49 -3.06 12.63
N ALA A 57 -9.74 -1.99 12.32
CA ALA A 57 -9.02 -1.18 13.30
C ALA A 57 -9.85 -0.04 13.90
N GLY A 58 -11.12 0.14 13.50
CA GLY A 58 -11.99 1.23 13.96
C GLY A 58 -11.55 2.62 13.47
N VAL A 59 -10.76 2.67 12.39
CA VAL A 59 -10.25 3.92 11.79
C VAL A 59 -11.19 4.45 10.69
N ALA A 60 -12.09 3.60 10.18
CA ALA A 60 -13.10 3.95 9.19
C ALA A 60 -14.43 3.26 9.49
N ASP A 61 -15.54 3.91 9.14
CA ASP A 61 -16.92 3.47 9.39
C ASP A 61 -17.64 2.91 8.14
N HIS A 62 -16.91 2.64 7.04
CA HIS A 62 -17.49 2.23 5.75
C HIS A 62 -16.79 1.00 5.18
#